data_AF-A0A2D9TCR5-F1
#
_entry.id   AF-A0A2D9TCR5-F1
#
_cell.length_a   1.000
_cell.length_b   1.000
_cell.length_c   1.000
_cell.angle_alpha   90.00
_cell.angle_beta   90.00
_cell.angle_gamma   90.00
#
_symmetry.space_group_name_H-M   'P 1'
#
loop_
_entity.id
_entity.type
_entity.pdbx_description
1 polymer ?
#
loop_
_entity_poly.entity_id
_entity_poly.type
_entity_poly.pdbx_seq_one_letter_code
_entity_poly.pdbx_strand_id
1 'polypeptide(L)'
;MAEGDRWPPIHDFEGLVDYIRQLATADDLGSRFWSLADLRDDRLPQPCHGDILELPASVPVIADDGVPALTDEREHWLVVGNSCDSDRAIEEVEWTQVVPLAVLGTANEVGKERLSQLKQYDAFRGFYVPPWPGGDELHRLGSFLQPVTLHRGAVGTHARIVARMQTHAWVLLHACLIRFYARGDGRHD
;
A
#
# COMPACT_ATOMS: atom_id res chain seq x y z
N MET A 1 13.73 -17.80 24.90
CA MET A 1 14.36 -18.26 23.64
C MET A 1 15.65 -17.49 23.46
N ALA A 2 16.75 -18.16 23.13
CA ALA A 2 18.02 -17.49 22.88
C ALA A 2 17.90 -16.56 21.66
N GLU A 3 18.65 -15.47 21.69
CA GLU A 3 18.64 -14.37 20.70
C GLU A 3 19.06 -14.82 19.27
N GLY A 4 19.60 -16.05 19.13
CA GLY A 4 20.08 -16.63 17.88
C GLY A 4 19.19 -17.69 17.20
N ASP A 5 18.05 -18.09 17.78
CA ASP A 5 17.21 -19.18 17.24
C ASP A 5 15.95 -18.69 16.49
N ARG A 6 15.75 -17.38 16.34
CA ARG A 6 14.57 -16.84 15.65
C ARG A 6 14.87 -16.53 14.18
N TRP A 7 14.29 -17.36 13.32
CA TRP A 7 14.29 -17.22 11.88
C TRP A 7 13.07 -16.41 11.39
N PRO A 8 13.21 -15.54 10.38
CA PRO A 8 14.47 -15.12 9.73
C PRO A 8 15.15 -13.98 10.51
N PRO A 9 16.49 -13.93 10.54
CA PRO A 9 17.20 -12.82 11.16
C PRO A 9 17.06 -11.55 10.31
N ILE A 10 16.39 -10.53 10.86
CA ILE A 10 16.38 -9.20 10.27
C ILE A 10 17.62 -8.49 10.77
N HIS A 11 18.64 -8.44 9.91
CA HIS A 11 19.98 -7.98 10.28
C HIS A 11 20.15 -6.46 10.28
N ASP A 12 19.10 -5.67 9.96
CA ASP A 12 19.25 -4.22 9.83
C ASP A 12 17.91 -3.44 9.93
N PHE A 13 17.19 -3.58 11.05
CA PHE A 13 15.95 -2.82 11.25
C PHE A 13 16.21 -1.31 11.32
N GLU A 14 17.27 -0.89 12.02
CA GLU A 14 17.67 0.51 12.13
C GLU A 14 18.06 1.09 10.76
N GLY A 15 18.88 0.38 9.98
CA GLY A 15 19.23 0.79 8.63
C GLY A 15 18.04 0.82 7.68
N LEU A 16 17.04 -0.06 7.85
CA LEU A 16 15.79 0.02 7.10
C LEU A 16 14.98 1.29 7.43
N VAL A 17 14.92 1.68 8.71
CA VAL A 17 14.27 2.94 9.13
C VAL A 17 15.00 4.14 8.55
N ASP A 18 16.33 4.16 8.62
CA ASP A 18 17.14 5.23 8.05
C ASP A 18 17.01 5.30 6.52
N TYR A 19 16.92 4.15 5.85
CA TYR A 19 16.69 4.07 4.42
C TYR A 19 15.30 4.61 4.03
N ILE A 20 14.25 4.26 4.78
CA ILE A 20 12.90 4.83 4.58
C ILE A 20 12.94 6.35 4.73
N ARG A 21 13.64 6.87 5.75
CA ARG A 21 13.79 8.32 5.94
C ARG A 21 14.51 8.99 4.79
N GLN A 22 15.60 8.40 4.30
CA GLN A 22 16.34 8.90 3.14
C GLN A 22 15.44 8.97 1.89
N LEU A 23 14.66 7.92 1.63
CA LEU A 23 13.68 7.89 0.53
C LEU A 23 12.60 8.96 0.71
N ALA A 24 12.11 9.15 1.94
CA ALA A 24 11.07 10.10 2.29
C ALA A 24 11.50 11.57 2.15
N THR A 25 12.78 11.87 2.45
CA THR A 25 13.35 13.22 2.39
C THR A 25 13.99 13.57 1.05
N ALA A 26 14.02 12.65 0.09
CA ALA A 26 14.52 12.95 -1.25
C ALA A 26 13.68 14.09 -1.85
N ASP A 27 14.34 15.17 -2.29
CA ASP A 27 13.73 16.43 -2.77
C ASP A 27 12.71 16.24 -3.92
N ASP A 28 12.69 15.06 -4.53
CA ASP A 28 11.87 14.73 -5.69
C ASP A 28 10.65 13.85 -5.40
N LEU A 29 10.48 13.29 -4.18
CA LEU A 29 9.43 12.31 -3.87
C LEU A 29 8.02 12.83 -4.23
N GLY A 30 7.72 14.09 -3.91
CA GLY A 30 6.41 14.68 -4.24
C GLY A 30 6.15 14.80 -5.75
N SER A 31 7.18 15.12 -6.52
CA SER A 31 7.10 15.27 -7.98
C SER A 31 7.19 13.95 -8.75
N ARG A 32 7.75 12.91 -8.10
CA ARG A 32 8.01 11.58 -8.68
C ARG A 32 7.17 10.49 -8.05
N PHE A 33 6.14 10.83 -7.28
CA PHE A 33 5.33 9.81 -6.64
C PHE A 33 4.58 8.97 -7.66
N TRP A 34 3.99 9.61 -8.67
CA TRP A 34 3.06 9.01 -9.62
C TRP A 34 3.59 8.99 -11.06
N SER A 35 3.42 7.86 -11.75
CA SER A 35 3.61 7.73 -13.19
C SER A 35 2.33 8.15 -13.92
N LEU A 36 2.43 9.06 -14.88
CA LEU A 36 1.33 9.45 -15.77
C LEU A 36 1.37 8.74 -17.13
N ALA A 37 2.44 8.00 -17.40
CA ALA A 37 2.69 7.40 -18.71
C ALA A 37 1.77 6.19 -18.97
N ASP A 38 1.47 5.41 -17.93
CA ASP A 38 0.88 4.08 -18.08
C ASP A 38 -0.65 4.06 -17.98
N LEU A 39 -1.29 5.18 -17.64
CA LEU A 39 -2.76 5.29 -17.48
C LEU A 39 -3.49 5.65 -18.78
N ARG A 40 -2.76 5.84 -19.89
CA ARG A 40 -3.28 6.35 -21.18
C ARG A 40 -3.55 5.26 -22.22
N ASP A 41 -3.27 4.00 -21.92
CA ASP A 41 -3.52 2.87 -22.84
C ASP A 41 -4.84 2.17 -22.47
N ASP A 42 -5.74 2.07 -23.44
CA ASP A 42 -7.04 1.41 -23.31
C ASP A 42 -6.91 -0.12 -23.09
N ARG A 43 -5.72 -0.67 -23.32
CA ARG A 43 -5.36 -2.00 -22.82
C ARG A 43 -4.98 -1.87 -21.35
N LEU A 44 -5.97 -1.95 -20.48
CA LEU A 44 -5.78 -1.91 -19.03
C LEU A 44 -4.56 -2.76 -18.64
N PRO A 45 -3.44 -2.16 -18.17
CA PRO A 45 -2.33 -2.93 -17.67
C PRO A 45 -2.85 -3.77 -16.50
N GLN A 46 -2.34 -4.99 -16.36
CA GLN A 46 -2.65 -5.77 -15.16
C GLN A 46 -2.22 -4.95 -13.93
N PRO A 47 -3.00 -4.98 -12.84
CA PRO A 47 -2.64 -4.31 -11.61
C PRO A 47 -1.27 -4.82 -11.15
N CYS A 48 -0.39 -3.93 -10.74
CA CYS A 48 0.91 -4.28 -10.18
C CYS A 48 1.08 -3.68 -8.79
N HIS A 49 2.08 -4.17 -8.05
CA HIS A 49 2.44 -3.66 -6.74
C HIS A 49 2.61 -2.12 -6.78
N GLY A 50 1.92 -1.40 -5.88
CA GLY A 50 1.95 0.06 -5.82
C GLY A 50 0.87 0.77 -6.67
N ASP A 51 0.02 0.03 -7.38
CA ASP A 51 -1.14 0.63 -8.07
C ASP A 51 -2.25 1.01 -7.09
N ILE A 52 -2.97 2.08 -7.44
CA ILE A 52 -4.22 2.48 -6.79
C ILE A 52 -5.37 2.05 -7.68
N LEU A 53 -6.27 1.25 -7.11
CA LEU A 53 -7.49 0.79 -7.75
C LEU A 53 -8.68 1.60 -7.24
N GLU A 54 -9.50 2.09 -8.15
CA GLU A 54 -10.88 2.48 -7.87
C GLU A 54 -11.77 1.25 -8.05
N LEU A 55 -12.40 0.83 -6.96
CA LEU A 55 -13.30 -0.30 -6.89
C LEU A 55 -14.19 -0.12 -5.64
N PRO A 56 -15.42 0.39 -5.78
CA PRO A 56 -16.34 0.49 -4.64
C PRO A 56 -16.65 -0.91 -4.10
N ALA A 57 -16.18 -1.20 -2.88
CA ALA A 57 -16.41 -2.48 -2.22
C ALA A 57 -16.29 -2.36 -0.70
N SER A 58 -16.98 -3.21 0.03
CA SER A 58 -16.86 -3.30 1.49
C SER A 58 -15.67 -4.19 1.90
N VAL A 59 -15.07 -3.91 3.06
CA VAL A 59 -14.01 -4.77 3.61
C VAL A 59 -14.65 -5.97 4.32
N PRO A 60 -14.33 -7.22 3.93
CA PRO A 60 -14.81 -8.40 4.65
C PRO A 60 -14.07 -8.56 5.98
N VAL A 61 -14.81 -8.88 7.04
CA VAL A 61 -14.28 -9.12 8.39
C VAL A 61 -14.97 -10.32 9.05
N ILE A 62 -14.35 -10.86 10.10
CA ILE A 62 -14.98 -11.79 11.03
C ILE A 62 -15.27 -11.02 12.31
N ALA A 63 -16.54 -10.97 12.72
CA ALA A 63 -16.96 -10.30 13.95
C ALA A 63 -16.50 -11.07 15.21
N ASP A 64 -16.68 -10.47 16.38
CA ASP A 64 -16.27 -11.05 17.67
C ASP A 64 -17.07 -12.32 18.04
N ASP A 65 -18.26 -12.47 17.48
CA ASP A 65 -19.09 -13.68 17.54
C ASP A 65 -18.66 -14.77 16.53
N GLY A 66 -17.64 -14.51 15.72
CA GLY A 66 -17.14 -15.44 14.70
C GLY A 66 -17.93 -15.43 13.38
N VAL A 67 -18.91 -14.54 13.21
CA VAL A 67 -19.75 -14.48 12.01
C VAL A 67 -19.12 -13.55 10.96
N PRO A 68 -19.15 -13.92 9.66
CA PRO A 68 -18.72 -13.02 8.60
C PRO A 68 -19.57 -11.75 8.56
N ALA A 69 -18.89 -10.60 8.49
CA ALA A 69 -19.51 -9.30 8.36
C ALA A 69 -18.78 -8.45 7.31
N LEU A 70 -19.42 -7.34 6.93
CA LEU A 70 -18.84 -6.33 6.06
C LEU A 70 -18.73 -5.04 6.86
N THR A 71 -17.60 -4.34 6.75
CA THR A 71 -17.47 -2.98 7.30
C THR A 71 -17.83 -1.94 6.23
N ASP A 72 -17.57 -0.67 6.54
CA ASP A 72 -17.75 0.45 5.61
C ASP A 72 -17.20 0.19 4.21
N GLU A 73 -17.91 0.72 3.23
CA GLU A 73 -17.49 0.73 1.83
C GLU A 73 -16.22 1.59 1.65
N ARG A 74 -15.33 1.10 0.79
CA ARG A 74 -14.11 1.76 0.38
C ARG A 74 -14.12 1.90 -1.12
N GLU A 75 -13.80 3.10 -1.58
CA GLU A 75 -13.73 3.40 -3.01
C GLU A 75 -12.36 3.04 -3.60
N HIS A 76 -11.30 3.19 -2.79
CA HIS A 76 -9.92 3.11 -3.27
C HIS A 76 -9.08 2.09 -2.49
N TRP A 77 -8.23 1.38 -3.22
CA TRP A 77 -7.40 0.29 -2.70
C TRP A 77 -5.97 0.41 -3.22
N LEU A 78 -4.99 0.09 -2.38
CA LEU A 78 -3.58 0.00 -2.77
C LEU A 78 -3.20 -1.47 -2.98
N VAL A 79 -2.64 -1.79 -4.14
CA VAL A 79 -2.12 -3.13 -4.44
C VAL A 79 -0.81 -3.35 -3.69
N VAL A 80 -0.81 -4.33 -2.78
CA VAL A 80 0.37 -4.76 -2.01
C VAL A 80 0.86 -6.15 -2.41
N GLY A 81 0.09 -6.87 -3.24
CA GLY A 81 0.48 -8.15 -3.82
C GLY A 81 1.69 -8.05 -4.76
N ASN A 82 2.45 -9.13 -4.87
CA ASN A 82 3.64 -9.19 -5.70
C ASN A 82 3.29 -9.08 -7.20
N SER A 83 4.00 -8.21 -7.92
CA SER A 83 3.81 -8.03 -9.36
C SER A 83 4.21 -9.28 -10.17
N CYS A 84 5.14 -10.11 -9.68
CA CYS A 84 5.53 -11.34 -10.38
C CYS A 84 4.40 -12.37 -10.43
N ASP A 85 3.53 -12.38 -9.41
CA ASP A 85 2.32 -13.21 -9.39
C ASP A 85 1.29 -12.72 -10.41
N SER A 86 1.50 -11.53 -10.97
CA SER A 86 0.63 -10.92 -11.99
C SER A 86 1.09 -11.19 -13.42
N ASP A 87 2.15 -12.00 -13.64
CA ASP A 87 2.51 -12.46 -14.98
C ASP A 87 1.34 -13.27 -15.58
N ARG A 88 1.00 -12.97 -16.84
CA ARG A 88 -0.09 -13.62 -17.58
C ARG A 88 0.25 -15.06 -17.94
N ALA A 89 1.52 -15.44 -17.91
CA ALA A 89 1.95 -16.82 -18.14
C ALA A 89 1.76 -17.72 -16.91
N ILE A 90 1.54 -17.14 -15.74
CA ILE A 90 1.33 -17.86 -14.48
C ILE A 90 -0.18 -17.92 -14.22
N GLU A 91 -0.82 -19.00 -14.67
CA GLU A 91 -2.23 -19.30 -14.37
C GLU A 91 -2.43 -19.77 -12.92
N GLU A 92 -1.36 -20.06 -12.19
CA GLU A 92 -1.42 -20.66 -10.85
C GLU A 92 -1.85 -19.69 -9.74
N VAL A 93 -1.72 -18.37 -9.95
CA VAL A 93 -2.04 -17.36 -8.92
C VAL A 93 -3.15 -16.44 -9.40
N GLU A 94 -4.37 -16.78 -9.02
CA GLU A 94 -5.61 -16.06 -9.36
C GLU A 94 -5.89 -14.87 -8.45
N TRP A 95 -5.12 -14.70 -7.37
CA TRP A 95 -5.42 -13.77 -6.29
C TRP A 95 -4.32 -12.72 -6.15
N THR A 96 -4.71 -11.50 -5.79
CA THR A 96 -3.77 -10.44 -5.41
C THR A 96 -4.19 -9.83 -4.08
N GLN A 97 -3.24 -9.26 -3.36
CA GLN A 97 -3.49 -8.59 -2.09
C GLN A 97 -3.61 -7.08 -2.30
N VAL A 98 -4.62 -6.51 -1.67
CA VAL A 98 -4.83 -5.06 -1.61
C VAL A 98 -5.04 -4.63 -0.16
N VAL A 99 -4.85 -3.35 0.13
CA VAL A 99 -5.24 -2.74 1.39
C VAL A 99 -6.19 -1.57 1.12
N PRO A 100 -7.20 -1.34 1.98
CA PRO A 100 -8.12 -0.23 1.81
C PRO A 100 -7.40 1.10 2.09
N LEU A 101 -7.77 2.13 1.34
CA LEU A 101 -7.29 3.49 1.57
C LEU A 101 -8.33 4.29 2.37
N ALA A 102 -7.99 4.62 3.61
CA ALA A 102 -8.80 5.53 4.42
C ALA A 102 -8.54 6.98 3.99
N VAL A 103 -9.62 7.73 3.74
CA VAL A 103 -9.55 9.17 3.45
C VAL A 103 -9.19 9.93 4.73
N LEU A 104 -8.14 10.74 4.67
CA LEU A 104 -7.72 11.62 5.74
C LEU A 104 -8.28 13.04 5.58
N GLY A 105 -8.60 13.43 4.33
CA GLY A 105 -9.07 14.77 3.97
C GLY A 105 -8.08 15.52 3.09
N THR A 106 -8.38 16.78 2.79
CA THR A 106 -7.51 17.73 2.08
C THR A 106 -6.35 18.18 2.97
N ALA A 107 -5.35 18.84 2.37
CA ALA A 107 -4.19 19.31 3.12
C ALA A 107 -4.53 20.26 4.27
N ASN A 108 -5.59 21.06 4.11
CA ASN A 108 -6.07 21.99 5.13
C ASN A 108 -6.76 21.26 6.29
N GLU A 109 -7.54 20.23 6.01
CA GLU A 109 -8.25 19.44 7.02
C GLU A 109 -7.29 18.57 7.85
N VAL A 110 -6.28 17.99 7.20
CA VAL A 110 -5.26 17.17 7.88
C VAL A 110 -4.32 18.04 8.72
N GLY A 111 -3.99 19.24 8.23
CA GLY A 111 -3.07 20.17 8.87
C GLY A 111 -1.60 19.90 8.53
N LYS A 112 -0.79 20.97 8.47
CA LYS A 112 0.61 20.93 8.02
C LYS A 112 1.49 20.02 8.87
N GLU A 113 1.35 20.06 10.19
CA GLU A 113 2.16 19.26 11.11
C GLU A 113 1.91 17.76 10.93
N ARG A 114 0.63 17.36 10.92
CA ARG A 114 0.26 15.96 10.72
C ARG A 114 0.66 15.45 9.34
N LEU A 115 0.51 16.27 8.30
CA LEU A 115 1.03 15.93 6.97
C LEU A 115 2.55 15.74 6.97
N SER A 116 3.29 16.58 7.68
CA SER A 116 4.74 16.44 7.81
C SER A 116 5.11 15.11 8.46
N GLN A 117 4.40 14.71 9.52
CA GLN A 117 4.61 13.42 10.18
C GLN A 117 4.26 12.24 9.27
N LEU A 118 3.14 12.31 8.55
CA LEU A 118 2.73 11.25 7.61
C LEU A 118 3.76 11.06 6.48
N LYS A 119 4.33 12.17 5.98
CA LYS A 119 5.37 12.15 4.94
C LYS A 119 6.72 11.61 5.42
N GLN A 120 6.92 11.39 6.71
CA GLN A 120 8.12 10.72 7.23
C GLN A 120 8.03 9.19 7.08
N TYR A 121 6.84 8.64 6.84
CA TYR A 121 6.61 7.20 6.74
C TYR A 121 7.14 6.43 7.96
N ASP A 122 7.17 7.06 9.14
CA ASP A 122 7.57 6.41 10.40
C ASP A 122 6.46 5.50 10.94
N ALA A 123 5.21 5.68 10.51
CA ALA A 123 4.09 4.83 10.89
C ALA A 123 4.27 3.40 10.37
N PHE A 124 4.44 2.44 11.27
CA PHE A 124 4.72 1.05 10.89
C PHE A 124 3.49 0.28 10.38
N ARG A 125 2.26 0.71 10.70
CA ARG A 125 1.01 -0.03 10.39
C ARG A 125 0.37 0.33 9.05
N GLY A 126 1.00 1.23 8.30
CA GLY A 126 0.38 1.71 7.08
C GLY A 126 1.31 2.54 6.21
N PHE A 127 0.73 3.04 5.13
CA PHE A 127 1.45 3.78 4.11
C PHE A 127 0.67 5.04 3.75
N TYR A 128 1.31 6.19 3.91
CA TYR A 128 0.72 7.45 3.50
C TYR A 128 0.68 7.53 1.97
N VAL A 129 -0.48 7.88 1.43
CA VAL A 129 -0.69 8.04 -0.01
C VAL A 129 -1.03 9.50 -0.28
N PRO A 130 -0.17 10.25 -0.99
CA PRO A 130 -0.47 11.62 -1.37
C PRO A 130 -1.55 11.65 -2.47
N PRO A 131 -2.18 12.82 -2.70
CA PRO A 131 -3.03 13.04 -3.87
C PRO A 131 -2.29 12.64 -5.16
N TRP A 132 -3.02 12.10 -6.14
CA TRP A 132 -2.48 11.76 -7.45
C TRP A 132 -3.04 12.66 -8.56
N PRO A 133 -2.29 12.89 -9.66
CA PRO A 133 -2.76 13.74 -10.73
C PRO A 133 -4.02 13.17 -11.40
N GLY A 134 -5.01 14.03 -11.65
CA GLY A 134 -6.29 13.62 -12.23
C GLY A 134 -7.27 12.98 -11.22
N GLY A 135 -6.85 12.79 -9.97
CA GLY A 135 -7.73 12.45 -8.85
C GLY A 135 -8.19 13.68 -8.07
N ASP A 136 -8.77 13.44 -6.90
CA ASP A 136 -9.08 14.49 -5.92
C ASP A 136 -7.83 14.95 -5.14
N GLU A 137 -7.98 16.01 -4.35
CA GLU A 137 -6.92 16.55 -3.48
C GLU A 137 -6.84 15.82 -2.13
N LEU A 138 -7.40 14.61 -2.02
CA LEU A 138 -7.50 13.91 -0.74
C LEU A 138 -6.23 13.12 -0.43
N HIS A 139 -5.74 13.33 0.79
CA HIS A 139 -4.70 12.52 1.39
C HIS A 139 -5.32 11.23 1.93
N ARG A 140 -4.57 10.13 1.81
CA ARG A 140 -5.05 8.80 2.21
C ARG A 140 -4.02 8.05 3.04
N LEU A 141 -4.48 7.05 3.77
CA LEU A 141 -3.64 6.10 4.50
C LEU A 141 -4.07 4.67 4.15
N GLY A 142 -3.14 3.89 3.60
CA GLY A 142 -3.30 2.44 3.42
C GLY A 142 -2.98 1.69 4.70
N SER A 143 -3.89 0.84 5.17
CA SER A 143 -3.72 0.08 6.41
C SER A 143 -3.19 -1.33 6.13
N PHE A 144 -1.94 -1.61 6.52
CA PHE A 144 -1.36 -2.95 6.40
C PHE A 144 -1.98 -3.97 7.36
N LEU A 145 -2.78 -3.52 8.32
CA LEU A 145 -3.52 -4.39 9.24
C LEU A 145 -4.80 -4.96 8.63
N GLN A 146 -5.22 -4.49 7.46
CA GLN A 146 -6.45 -4.92 6.82
C GLN A 146 -6.19 -5.38 5.38
N PRO A 147 -5.27 -6.34 5.15
CA PRO A 147 -5.10 -6.90 3.82
C PRO A 147 -6.37 -7.64 3.40
N VAL A 148 -6.79 -7.39 2.17
CA VAL A 148 -7.91 -8.07 1.52
C VAL A 148 -7.37 -8.77 0.28
N THR A 149 -7.88 -9.95 0.02
CA THR A 149 -7.55 -10.72 -1.18
C THR A 149 -8.62 -10.49 -2.24
N LEU A 150 -8.21 -10.10 -3.45
CA LEU A 150 -9.09 -9.92 -4.60
C LEU A 150 -8.74 -10.91 -5.71
N HIS A 151 -9.77 -11.42 -6.39
CA HIS A 151 -9.59 -12.21 -7.58
C HIS A 151 -9.10 -11.33 -8.73
N ARG A 152 -8.01 -11.69 -9.40
CA ARG A 152 -7.39 -10.91 -10.49
C ARG A 152 -8.34 -10.66 -11.64
N GLY A 153 -9.17 -11.65 -11.99
CA GLY A 153 -10.22 -11.50 -13.01
C GLY A 153 -11.26 -10.44 -12.63
N ALA A 154 -11.58 -10.31 -11.34
CA ALA A 154 -12.49 -9.26 -10.87
C ALA A 154 -11.83 -7.89 -10.96
N VAL A 155 -10.54 -7.78 -10.60
CA VAL A 155 -9.78 -6.52 -10.76
C VAL A 155 -9.73 -6.09 -12.23
N GLY A 156 -9.42 -7.00 -13.15
CA GLY A 156 -9.36 -6.69 -14.58
C GLY A 156 -10.70 -6.33 -15.22
N THR A 157 -11.83 -6.69 -14.60
CA THR A 157 -13.18 -6.48 -15.17
C THR A 157 -13.95 -5.36 -14.47
N HIS A 158 -13.71 -5.15 -13.17
CA HIS A 158 -14.53 -4.30 -12.32
C HIS A 158 -13.75 -3.16 -11.66
N ALA A 159 -12.42 -3.18 -11.68
CA ALA A 159 -11.62 -2.12 -11.10
C ALA A 159 -10.98 -1.25 -12.19
N ARG A 160 -10.70 0.00 -11.84
CA ARG A 160 -9.93 0.94 -12.67
C ARG A 160 -8.65 1.31 -11.96
N ILE A 161 -7.51 1.21 -12.63
CA ILE A 161 -6.26 1.75 -12.09
C ILE A 161 -6.30 3.27 -12.24
N VAL A 162 -6.24 4.00 -11.12
CA VAL A 162 -6.35 5.47 -11.10
C VAL A 162 -5.02 6.16 -10.84
N ALA A 163 -4.05 5.45 -10.29
CA ALA A 163 -2.69 5.94 -10.12
C ALA A 163 -1.70 4.78 -10.05
N ARG A 164 -0.47 5.02 -10.52
CA ARG A 164 0.63 4.06 -10.47
C ARG A 164 1.86 4.73 -9.87
N MET A 165 2.46 4.11 -8.85
CA MET A 165 3.69 4.64 -8.26
C MET A 165 4.86 4.59 -9.25
N GLN A 166 5.73 5.60 -9.23
CA GLN A 166 7.05 5.45 -9.88
C GLN A 166 7.97 4.61 -9.00
N THR A 167 9.12 4.21 -9.57
CA THR A 167 10.12 3.37 -8.90
C THR A 167 10.48 3.86 -7.50
N HIS A 168 10.67 5.16 -7.28
CA HIS A 168 11.08 5.69 -5.98
C HIS A 168 10.00 5.49 -4.90
N ALA A 169 8.74 5.84 -5.21
CA ALA A 169 7.60 5.61 -4.32
C ALA A 169 7.31 4.11 -4.13
N TRP A 170 7.53 3.30 -5.16
CA TRP A 170 7.41 1.85 -5.09
C TRP A 170 8.45 1.21 -4.17
N VAL A 171 9.72 1.62 -4.24
CA VAL A 171 10.77 1.16 -3.30
C VAL A 171 10.42 1.57 -1.87
N LEU A 172 9.92 2.80 -1.68
CA LEU A 172 9.48 3.28 -0.37
C LEU A 172 8.32 2.44 0.19
N LEU A 173 7.30 2.13 -0.62
CA LEU A 173 6.22 1.22 -0.24
C LEU A 173 6.77 -0.15 0.17
N HIS A 174 7.66 -0.71 -0.63
CA HIS A 174 8.26 -2.02 -0.37
C HIS A 174 9.06 -2.03 0.94
N ALA A 175 9.85 -1.00 1.21
CA ALA A 175 10.59 -0.84 2.45
C ALA A 175 9.64 -0.75 3.67
N CYS A 176 8.54 0.00 3.56
CA CYS A 176 7.52 0.07 4.60
C CYS A 176 6.83 -1.28 4.85
N LEU A 177 6.54 -2.06 3.81
CA LEU A 177 5.97 -3.41 3.93
C LEU A 177 6.94 -4.39 4.61
N ILE A 178 8.21 -4.40 4.20
CA ILE A 178 9.24 -5.21 4.87
C ILE A 178 9.30 -4.85 6.35
N ARG A 179 9.33 -3.56 6.69
CA ARG A 179 9.33 -3.09 8.09
C ARG A 179 8.09 -3.55 8.85
N PHE A 180 6.92 -3.57 8.21
CA PHE A 180 5.68 -4.06 8.81
C PHE A 180 5.74 -5.57 9.10
N TYR A 181 6.15 -6.39 8.14
CA TYR A 181 6.27 -7.85 8.33
C TYR A 181 7.38 -8.22 9.32
N ALA A 182 8.46 -7.43 9.35
CA ALA A 182 9.54 -7.56 10.30
C ALA A 182 9.11 -7.47 11.77
N ARG A 183 8.04 -6.70 12.07
CA ARG A 183 7.54 -6.52 13.45
C ARG A 183 7.11 -7.83 14.11
N GLY A 184 6.64 -8.81 13.34
CA GLY A 184 6.12 -10.07 13.86
C GLY A 184 7.14 -10.94 14.59
N ASP A 185 8.42 -10.56 14.61
CA ASP A 185 9.49 -11.28 15.29
C ASP A 185 9.57 -11.04 16.82
N GLY A 186 8.73 -10.14 17.34
CA GLY A 186 8.60 -9.83 18.78
C GLY A 186 9.81 -9.09 19.37
N ARG A 187 10.62 -8.40 18.56
CA ARG A 187 11.77 -7.61 19.04
C ARG A 187 11.40 -6.18 19.47
N HIS A 188 10.22 -5.68 19.11
CA HIS A 188 9.86 -4.25 19.27
C HIS A 188 8.38 -3.99 19.65
N ASP A 189 7.78 -4.82 20.51
CA ASP A 189 6.54 -4.44 21.22
C ASP A 189 6.82 -3.43 22.35
#